data_AF-A0A165T0E3-F1
#
_entry.id   AF-A0A165T0E3-F1
#
_cell.length_a   1.000
_cell.length_b   1.000
_cell.length_c   1.000
_cell.angle_alpha   90.00
_cell.angle_beta   90.00
_cell.angle_gamma   90.00
#
_symmetry.space_group_name_H-M   'P 1'
#
loop_
_entity.id
_entity.type
_entity.pdbx_description
1 polymer ?
#
loop_
_entity_poly.entity_id
_entity_poly.type
_entity_poly.pdbx_seq_one_letter_code
_entity_poly.pdbx_strand_id
1 'polypeptide(L)'
;MTVTVKGTAKDEIEDGAYVDVVVKVGAIKILQKEFDVCEEARNANASLQCPVQEGNHEVTQSVDLPKEIPPAPFKVSVRGYTVDDEDLACVDIEIDFRPKRGLLGLGW
;
A
#
# COMPACT_ATOMS: atom_id res chain seq x y z
N MET A 1 3.84 5.81 11.26
CA MET A 1 2.67 6.15 10.41
C MET A 1 1.58 5.13 10.69
N THR A 2 0.34 5.56 10.86
CA THR A 2 -0.81 4.68 11.09
C THR A 2 -1.79 4.83 9.94
N VAL A 3 -2.29 3.71 9.42
CA VAL A 3 -3.28 3.65 8.36
C VAL A 3 -4.48 2.87 8.85
N THR A 4 -5.67 3.43 8.68
CA THR A 4 -6.95 2.76 8.92
C THR A 4 -7.70 2.66 7.61
N VAL A 5 -8.05 1.45 7.22
CA VAL A 5 -8.78 1.14 5.99
C VAL A 5 -10.14 0.58 6.39
N LYS A 6 -11.19 1.13 5.78
CA LYS A 6 -12.56 0.60 5.82
C LYS A 6 -12.95 0.25 4.40
N GLY A 7 -13.35 -0.99 4.19
CA GLY A 7 -13.67 -1.50 2.85
C GLY A 7 -14.68 -2.62 2.90
N THR A 8 -15.19 -2.97 1.73
CA THR A 8 -16.12 -4.09 1.54
C THR A 8 -15.49 -5.10 0.60
N ALA A 9 -15.29 -6.33 1.07
CA ALA A 9 -14.95 -7.45 0.22
C ALA A 9 -16.24 -7.89 -0.50
N LYS A 10 -16.24 -7.91 -1.83
CA LYS A 10 -17.41 -8.29 -2.63
C LYS A 10 -17.61 -9.80 -2.69
N ASP A 11 -16.52 -10.53 -2.55
CA ASP A 11 -16.45 -11.98 -2.56
C ASP A 11 -15.39 -12.41 -1.53
N GLU A 12 -15.34 -13.70 -1.19
CA GLU A 12 -14.32 -14.25 -0.28
C GLU A 12 -12.92 -14.13 -0.89
N ILE A 13 -11.94 -13.68 -0.11
CA ILE A 13 -10.54 -13.59 -0.52
C ILE A 13 -9.78 -14.76 0.09
N GLU A 14 -9.36 -15.69 -0.76
CA GLU A 14 -8.65 -16.91 -0.36
C GLU A 14 -7.12 -16.76 -0.36
N ASP A 15 -6.43 -17.72 0.25
CA ASP A 15 -4.97 -17.84 0.13
C ASP A 15 -4.54 -17.99 -1.34
N GLY A 16 -3.46 -17.29 -1.72
CA GLY A 16 -3.02 -17.18 -3.11
C GLY A 16 -3.47 -15.91 -3.81
N ALA A 17 -4.34 -15.09 -3.21
CA ALA A 17 -4.57 -13.72 -3.65
C ALA A 17 -3.27 -12.90 -3.58
N TYR A 18 -3.00 -12.09 -4.59
CA TYR A 18 -1.71 -11.41 -4.76
C TYR A 18 -1.87 -9.96 -5.20
N VAL A 19 -0.81 -9.17 -5.03
CA VAL A 19 -0.71 -7.79 -5.49
C VAL A 19 0.56 -7.54 -6.27
N ASP A 20 0.41 -6.94 -7.45
CA ASP A 20 1.49 -6.33 -8.21
C ASP A 20 1.79 -4.93 -7.70
N VAL A 21 2.99 -4.73 -7.16
CA VAL A 21 3.44 -3.45 -6.64
C VAL A 21 4.53 -2.87 -7.53
N VAL A 22 4.26 -1.68 -8.06
CA VAL A 22 5.23 -0.88 -8.83
C VAL A 22 5.50 0.43 -8.11
N VAL A 23 6.75 0.68 -7.75
CA VAL A 23 7.19 1.95 -7.15
C VAL A 23 8.08 2.68 -8.14
N LYS A 24 7.77 3.95 -8.39
CA LYS A 24 8.54 4.84 -9.26
C LYS A 24 9.05 6.06 -8.52
N VAL A 25 10.24 6.50 -8.89
CA VAL A 25 10.77 7.83 -8.59
C VAL A 25 11.00 8.53 -9.93
N GLY A 26 10.20 9.56 -10.20
CA GLY A 26 10.11 10.13 -11.55
C GLY A 26 9.65 9.08 -12.58
N ALA A 27 10.45 8.85 -13.63
CA ALA A 27 10.16 7.86 -14.67
C ALA A 27 10.77 6.47 -14.39
N ILE A 28 11.63 6.34 -13.37
CA ILE A 28 12.38 5.12 -13.08
C ILE A 28 11.55 4.24 -12.14
N LYS A 29 11.40 2.95 -12.49
CA LYS A 29 10.85 1.93 -11.59
C LYS A 29 11.94 1.44 -10.63
N ILE A 30 11.78 1.70 -9.35
CA ILE A 30 12.73 1.26 -8.31
C ILE A 30 12.28 -0.04 -7.62
N LEU A 31 11.00 -0.38 -7.71
CA LEU A 31 10.45 -1.66 -7.31
C LEU A 31 9.40 -2.09 -8.33
N GLN A 32 9.44 -3.35 -8.71
CA GLN A 32 8.38 -4.05 -9.43
C GLN A 32 8.39 -5.48 -8.92
N LYS A 33 7.43 -5.82 -8.07
CA LYS A 33 7.38 -7.12 -7.41
C LYS A 33 5.92 -7.48 -7.08
N GLU A 34 5.64 -8.77 -7.20
CA GLU A 34 4.41 -9.40 -6.75
C GLU A 34 4.56 -9.84 -5.28
N PHE A 35 3.49 -9.67 -4.51
CA PHE A 35 3.41 -10.09 -3.11
C PHE A 35 2.11 -10.87 -2.88
N ASP A 36 2.18 -11.97 -2.12
CA ASP A 36 1.00 -12.69 -1.63
C ASP A 36 0.33 -11.88 -0.52
N VAL A 37 -0.93 -11.52 -0.69
CA VAL A 37 -1.66 -10.64 0.24
C VAL A 37 -1.80 -11.30 1.61
N CYS A 38 -2.07 -12.59 1.63
CA CYS A 38 -2.32 -13.36 2.84
C CYS A 38 -1.02 -13.59 3.62
N GLU A 39 0.09 -13.87 2.93
CA GLU A 39 1.42 -13.97 3.53
C GLU A 39 1.87 -12.62 4.10
N GLU A 40 1.72 -11.52 3.37
CA GLU A 40 2.06 -10.19 3.87
C GLU A 40 1.19 -9.77 5.06
N ALA A 41 -0.10 -10.11 5.06
CA ALA A 41 -1.00 -9.87 6.20
C ALA A 41 -0.57 -10.66 7.45
N ARG A 42 -0.13 -11.92 7.28
CA ARG A 42 0.45 -12.73 8.38
C ARG A 42 1.75 -12.12 8.90
N ASN A 43 2.67 -11.78 8.00
CA ASN A 43 3.97 -11.17 8.34
C ASN A 43 3.81 -9.84 9.07
N ALA A 44 2.80 -9.05 8.70
CA ALA A 44 2.46 -7.79 9.34
C ALA A 44 1.68 -7.94 10.65
N ASN A 45 1.29 -9.17 11.05
CA ASN A 45 0.36 -9.43 12.16
C ASN A 45 -0.92 -8.59 12.05
N ALA A 46 -1.47 -8.47 10.84
CA ALA A 46 -2.70 -7.73 10.60
C ALA A 46 -3.88 -8.36 11.34
N SER A 47 -4.85 -7.53 11.77
CA SER A 47 -6.06 -8.02 12.45
C SER A 47 -6.96 -8.88 11.56
N LEU A 48 -6.83 -8.72 10.24
CA LEU A 48 -7.61 -9.41 9.23
C LEU A 48 -6.69 -10.40 8.51
N GLN A 49 -7.12 -11.66 8.48
CA GLN A 49 -6.35 -12.80 7.98
C GLN A 49 -7.19 -13.57 6.98
N CYS A 50 -6.53 -14.22 6.02
CA CYS A 50 -7.22 -15.07 5.06
C CYS A 50 -7.71 -16.38 5.71
N PRO A 51 -8.83 -16.95 5.23
CA PRO A 51 -9.71 -16.40 4.20
C PRO A 51 -10.52 -15.19 4.71
N VAL A 52 -10.57 -14.13 3.92
CA VAL A 52 -11.32 -12.90 4.26
C VAL A 52 -12.74 -13.05 3.74
N GLN A 53 -13.70 -13.11 4.66
CA GLN A 53 -15.12 -13.29 4.32
C GLN A 53 -15.67 -12.11 3.53
N GLU A 54 -16.72 -12.34 2.73
CA GLU A 54 -17.50 -11.27 2.10
C GLU A 54 -18.04 -10.30 3.16
N GLY A 55 -18.07 -9.00 2.83
CA GLY A 55 -18.71 -7.97 3.65
C GLY A 55 -17.75 -6.88 4.11
N ASN A 56 -18.17 -6.15 5.15
CA ASN A 56 -17.47 -4.95 5.62
C ASN A 56 -16.35 -5.27 6.60
N HIS A 57 -15.20 -4.67 6.36
CA HIS A 57 -14.00 -4.85 7.17
C HIS A 57 -13.35 -3.53 7.53
N GLU A 58 -12.73 -3.50 8.71
CA GLU A 58 -11.88 -2.40 9.17
C GLU A 58 -10.52 -2.97 9.61
N VAL A 59 -9.45 -2.44 9.02
CA VAL A 59 -8.07 -2.83 9.35
C VAL A 59 -7.30 -1.59 9.73
N THR A 60 -6.62 -1.63 10.87
CA THR A 60 -5.70 -0.56 11.29
C THR A 60 -4.32 -1.13 11.46
N GLN A 61 -3.34 -0.57 10.73
CA GLN A 61 -1.95 -0.98 10.79
C GLN A 61 -1.04 0.22 11.08
N SER A 62 -0.05 0.04 11.94
CA SER A 62 0.98 1.05 12.20
C SER A 62 2.33 0.53 11.77
N VAL A 63 3.05 1.35 11.01
CA VAL A 63 4.39 1.06 10.51
C VAL A 63 5.30 2.26 10.70
N ASP A 64 6.56 2.01 11.03
CA ASP A 64 7.58 3.05 11.10
C ASP A 64 8.24 3.21 9.73
N LEU A 65 8.30 4.46 9.26
CA LEU A 65 9.00 4.76 8.01
C LEU A 65 10.50 4.90 8.31
N PRO A 66 11.38 4.19 7.58
CA PRO A 66 12.82 4.31 7.78
C PRO A 66 13.32 5.73 7.50
N LYS A 67 14.40 6.14 8.18
CA LYS A 67 14.96 7.50 8.07
C LYS A 67 15.77 7.69 6.79
N GLU A 68 16.16 6.59 6.17
CA GLU A 68 17.03 6.51 5.00
C GLU A 68 16.27 6.70 3.67
N ILE A 69 14.94 6.94 3.70
CA ILE A 69 14.14 7.19 2.50
C ILE A 69 14.66 8.45 1.78
N PRO A 70 15.08 8.34 0.50
CA PRO A 70 15.59 9.49 -0.24
C PRO A 70 14.56 10.62 -0.39
N PRO A 71 14.98 11.89 -0.37
CA PRO A 71 14.08 13.03 -0.53
C PRO A 71 13.64 13.18 -1.99
N ALA A 72 12.55 12.52 -2.36
CA ALA A 72 11.99 12.55 -3.72
C ALA A 72 10.47 12.32 -3.71
N PRO A 73 9.76 12.64 -4.81
CA PRO A 73 8.39 12.19 -5.03
C PRO A 73 8.39 10.72 -5.51
N PHE A 74 7.59 9.91 -4.83
CA PHE A 74 7.35 8.50 -5.13
C PHE A 74 5.93 8.33 -5.64
N LYS A 75 5.77 7.47 -6.65
CA LYS A 75 4.49 6.97 -7.11
C LYS A 75 4.44 5.47 -6.89
N VAL A 76 3.48 5.00 -6.10
CA VAL A 76 3.22 3.59 -5.84
C VAL A 76 1.94 3.21 -6.57
N SER A 77 1.99 2.14 -7.34
CA SER A 77 0.83 1.54 -7.99
C SER A 77 0.69 0.12 -7.49
N VAL A 78 -0.49 -0.19 -6.98
CA VAL A 78 -0.85 -1.52 -6.46
C VAL A 78 -2.05 -2.01 -7.26
N ARG A 79 -1.92 -3.19 -7.84
CA ARG A 79 -2.99 -3.91 -8.54
C ARG A 79 -3.13 -5.27 -7.88
N GLY A 80 -4.27 -5.53 -7.26
CA GLY A 80 -4.55 -6.75 -6.52
C GLY A 80 -5.50 -7.64 -7.29
N TYR A 81 -5.25 -8.94 -7.19
CA TYR A 81 -5.99 -9.99 -7.87
C TYR A 81 -6.35 -11.10 -6.88
N THR A 82 -7.46 -11.79 -7.13
CA THR A 82 -7.81 -13.03 -6.42
C THR A 82 -6.90 -14.18 -6.88
N VAL A 83 -7.01 -15.35 -6.24
CA VAL A 83 -6.30 -16.56 -6.67
C VAL A 83 -6.70 -17.03 -8.08
N ASP A 84 -7.88 -16.61 -8.55
CA ASP A 84 -8.41 -16.89 -9.88
C ASP A 84 -8.12 -15.77 -10.91
N ASP A 85 -7.17 -14.87 -10.60
CA ASP A 85 -6.76 -13.73 -11.44
C ASP A 85 -7.87 -12.67 -11.67
N GLU A 86 -8.90 -12.64 -10.82
CA GLU A 86 -9.97 -11.63 -10.91
C GLU A 86 -9.57 -10.32 -10.19
N ASP A 87 -10.06 -9.18 -10.68
CA ASP A 87 -9.74 -7.86 -10.11
C ASP A 87 -10.24 -7.75 -8.65
N LEU A 88 -9.32 -7.64 -7.70
CA LEU A 88 -9.61 -7.50 -6.28
C LEU A 88 -9.59 -6.03 -5.84
N ALA A 89 -8.48 -5.34 -6.09
CA ALA A 89 -8.28 -3.96 -5.62
C ALA A 89 -7.28 -3.19 -6.50
N CYS A 90 -7.43 -1.87 -6.52
CA CYS A 90 -6.56 -0.97 -7.28
C CYS A 90 -6.29 0.29 -6.46
N VAL A 91 -5.01 0.57 -6.19
CA VAL A 91 -4.60 1.75 -5.40
C VAL A 91 -3.41 2.42 -6.07
N ASP A 92 -3.50 3.73 -6.26
CA ASP A 92 -2.38 4.57 -6.67
C ASP A 92 -2.10 5.61 -5.59
N ILE A 93 -0.83 5.69 -5.16
CA ILE A 93 -0.40 6.55 -4.05
C ILE A 93 0.74 7.44 -4.54
N GLU A 94 0.62 8.74 -4.31
CA GLU A 94 1.70 9.71 -4.53
C GLU A 94 2.16 10.27 -3.18
N ILE A 95 3.46 10.15 -2.89
CA ILE A 95 4.06 10.63 -1.63
C ILE A 95 5.31 11.44 -1.96
N ASP A 96 5.45 12.62 -1.36
CA ASP A 96 6.63 13.47 -1.53
C ASP A 96 7.44 13.54 -0.23
N PHE A 97 8.61 12.91 -0.22
CA PHE A 97 9.54 12.91 0.91
C PHE A 97 10.53 14.07 0.87
N ARG A 98 10.41 15.00 -0.09
CA ARG A 98 11.28 16.20 -0.10
C ARG A 98 10.98 17.07 1.14
N PRO A 99 12.01 17.70 1.73
CA PRO A 99 11.79 18.68 2.78
C PRO A 99 10.83 19.75 2.29
N LYS A 100 9.70 19.94 2.98
CA LYS A 100 8.85 21.10 2.75
C LYS A 100 9.65 22.31 3.21
N ARG A 101 10.19 23.09 2.27
CA ARG A 101 10.72 24.42 2.59
C ARG A 101 9.56 25.21 3.19
N GLY A 102 9.56 25.35 4.52
CA GLY A 102 8.78 26.38 5.18
C GLY A 102 9.12 27.71 4.50
N LEU A 103 8.12 28.58 4.44
CA LEU A 103 8.14 29.93 3.86
C LEU A 103 9.24 30.80 4.52
N LEU A 104 10.51 30.53 4.23
CA LEU A 104 11.64 31.32 4.68
C LEU A 104 11.77 32.52 3.74
N GLY A 105 11.20 33.64 4.20
CA GLY A 105 11.82 34.95 4.06
C GLY A 105 11.49 35.75 2.80
N LEU A 106 10.27 36.28 2.71
CA LEU A 106 9.99 37.56 2.02
C LEU A 106 8.83 38.26 2.74
N GLY A 107 9.11 38.79 3.94
CA GLY A 107 8.33 39.83 4.60
C GLY A 107 9.28 41.00 4.83
N TRP A 108 8.85 42.19 4.43
CA TRP A 108 9.61 43.44 4.37
C TRP A 108 10.41 43.80 5.62
#